data_AF-A0A1I6WAJ3-F1
#
_entry.id   AF-A0A1I6WAJ3-F1
#
_cell.length_a   1.000
_cell.length_b   1.000
_cell.length_c   1.000
_cell.angle_alpha   90.00
_cell.angle_beta   90.00
_cell.angle_gamma   90.00
#
_symmetry.space_group_name_H-M   'P 1'
#
loop_
_entity.id
_entity.type
_entity.pdbx_description
1 polymer ?
#
loop_
_entity_poly.entity_id
_entity_poly.type
_entity_poly.pdbx_seq_one_letter_code
_entity_poly.pdbx_strand_id
1 'polypeptide(L)'
;MAHGTHGADAIAPGVVPRTGKPSAPATLQRVTLMLARCPEHPDGSGGRGYEIVAPLGPDGHLDATLWRETRDHCRARRFWIGECDRHGRLVHRAGGEGGATWLIDYDNRTDEDDEPGYRLGTHAFVEGEYVSIRDAGDGTERTFRVAHVSRVEARIKS
;
A
#
# COMPACT_ATOMS: atom_id res chain seq x y z
N MET A 1 -56.94 -28.48 -34.98
CA MET A 1 -57.46 -28.84 -33.64
C MET A 1 -56.32 -28.76 -32.66
N ALA A 2 -56.55 -28.11 -31.53
CA ALA A 2 -55.57 -27.74 -30.51
C ALA A 2 -55.38 -28.84 -29.46
N HIS A 3 -54.17 -28.98 -28.92
CA HIS A 3 -53.79 -29.34 -27.53
C HIS A 3 -52.28 -29.00 -27.44
N GLY A 4 -51.67 -28.31 -26.48
CA GLY A 4 -52.04 -27.97 -25.10
C GLY A 4 -50.86 -28.29 -24.17
N THR A 5 -49.98 -27.30 -23.92
CA THR A 5 -49.17 -27.02 -22.71
C THR A 5 -48.41 -28.12 -21.94
N HIS A 6 -47.09 -27.95 -21.76
CA HIS A 6 -46.45 -27.91 -20.43
C HIS A 6 -45.12 -27.13 -20.49
N GLY A 7 -44.98 -26.13 -19.62
CA GLY A 7 -43.72 -25.44 -19.40
C GLY A 7 -42.89 -26.10 -18.30
N ALA A 8 -41.61 -25.78 -18.22
CA ALA A 8 -40.85 -25.65 -16.98
C ALA A 8 -39.42 -25.13 -17.28
N ASP A 9 -39.10 -24.05 -16.57
CA ASP A 9 -37.81 -23.64 -16.01
C ASP A 9 -36.54 -23.55 -16.86
N ALA A 10 -36.20 -22.27 -17.12
CA ALA A 10 -34.85 -21.77 -17.20
C ALA A 10 -34.10 -21.92 -15.86
N ILE A 11 -32.87 -22.43 -15.88
CA ILE A 11 -31.93 -22.26 -14.77
C ILE A 11 -30.58 -21.80 -15.33
N ALA A 12 -30.31 -20.51 -15.18
CA ALA A 12 -28.97 -19.93 -15.31
C ALA A 12 -28.11 -20.36 -14.10
N PRO A 13 -26.81 -20.68 -14.27
CA PRO A 13 -25.95 -20.95 -13.14
C PRO A 13 -25.72 -19.66 -12.33
N GLY A 14 -26.00 -19.78 -11.03
CA GLY A 14 -26.08 -18.68 -10.08
C GLY A 14 -24.81 -17.85 -9.94
N VAL A 15 -25.01 -16.54 -9.91
CA VAL A 15 -24.16 -15.60 -9.18
C VAL A 15 -24.15 -16.03 -7.72
N VAL A 16 -22.99 -16.50 -7.24
CA VAL A 16 -22.73 -16.62 -5.82
C VAL A 16 -22.73 -15.22 -5.19
N PRO A 17 -23.48 -14.97 -4.10
CA PRO A 17 -23.30 -13.74 -3.35
C PRO A 17 -21.92 -13.81 -2.68
N ARG A 18 -21.01 -12.90 -3.04
CA ARG A 18 -19.81 -12.65 -2.24
C ARG A 18 -20.28 -12.10 -0.91
N THR A 19 -20.25 -12.94 0.13
CA THR A 19 -20.44 -12.51 1.51
C THR A 19 -19.31 -11.55 1.86
N GLY A 20 -19.60 -10.25 1.77
CA GLY A 20 -18.79 -9.22 2.40
C GLY A 20 -18.78 -9.49 3.90
N LYS A 21 -17.65 -9.98 4.43
CA LYS A 21 -17.39 -9.98 5.86
C LYS A 21 -17.52 -8.54 6.37
N PRO A 22 -18.00 -8.33 7.61
CA PRO A 22 -18.10 -6.99 8.19
C PRO A 22 -16.73 -6.32 8.16
N SER A 23 -16.64 -5.17 7.50
CA SER A 23 -15.46 -4.32 7.55
C SER A 23 -15.15 -4.03 9.01
N ALA A 24 -14.04 -4.60 9.50
CA ALA A 24 -13.41 -4.10 10.71
C ALA A 24 -13.21 -2.58 10.52
N PRO A 25 -13.30 -1.76 11.59
CA PRO A 25 -13.07 -0.33 11.46
C PRO A 25 -11.76 -0.07 10.71
N ALA A 26 -11.74 1.01 9.93
CA ALA A 26 -10.58 1.52 9.20
C ALA A 26 -9.31 1.48 10.08
N THR A 27 -8.54 0.40 10.01
CA THR A 27 -7.36 0.24 10.86
C THR A 27 -6.14 0.53 10.01
N LEU A 28 -5.59 1.71 10.24
CA LEU A 28 -4.26 2.05 9.75
C LEU A 28 -3.25 1.14 10.44
N GLN A 29 -2.22 0.78 9.69
CA GLN A 29 -1.11 -0.01 10.17
C GLN A 29 0.16 0.79 9.95
N ARG A 30 1.06 0.72 10.94
CA ARG A 30 2.43 1.18 10.84
C ARG A 30 3.30 0.01 10.40
N VAL A 31 3.95 0.20 9.26
CA VAL A 31 4.89 -0.72 8.66
C VAL A 31 6.29 -0.14 8.81
N THR A 32 7.22 -0.94 9.33
CA THR A 32 8.65 -0.60 9.37
C THR A 32 9.40 -1.43 8.33
N LEU A 33 10.07 -0.75 7.42
CA LEU A 33 10.89 -1.33 6.37
C LEU A 33 12.36 -1.04 6.67
N MET A 34 13.21 -2.05 6.58
CA MET A 34 14.65 -1.94 6.84
C MET A 34 15.43 -2.34 5.60
N LEU A 35 16.51 -1.62 5.29
CA LEU A 35 17.32 -1.88 4.10
C LEU A 35 17.81 -3.34 4.11
N ALA A 36 17.47 -4.08 3.06
CA ALA A 36 17.93 -5.45 2.88
C ALA A 36 19.41 -5.48 2.47
N ARG A 37 19.97 -6.68 2.38
CA ARG A 37 21.37 -6.87 1.98
C ARG A 37 21.61 -6.31 0.58
N CYS A 38 22.65 -5.51 0.43
CA CYS A 38 23.11 -4.98 -0.85
C CYS A 38 24.66 -4.89 -0.85
N PRO A 39 25.31 -4.63 -1.99
CA PRO A 39 26.77 -4.56 -2.05
C PRO A 39 27.42 -3.61 -1.03
N GLU A 40 26.77 -2.48 -0.73
CA GLU A 40 27.24 -1.50 0.25
C GLU A 40 26.87 -1.85 1.70
N HIS A 41 25.87 -2.72 1.90
CA HIS A 41 25.36 -3.16 3.20
C HIS A 41 25.16 -4.68 3.18
N PRO A 42 26.22 -5.49 3.29
CA PRO A 42 26.14 -6.95 3.11
C PRO A 42 25.25 -7.66 4.13
N ASP A 43 25.06 -7.06 5.31
CA ASP A 43 24.15 -7.55 6.36
C ASP A 43 22.78 -6.86 6.35
N GLY A 44 22.56 -5.94 5.40
CA GLY A 44 21.46 -4.97 5.44
C GLY A 44 21.77 -3.85 6.41
N SER A 45 20.80 -2.96 6.65
CA SER A 45 20.99 -1.84 7.58
C SER A 45 19.77 -1.59 8.45
N GLY A 46 19.99 -1.71 9.76
CA GLY A 46 19.07 -1.25 10.80
C GLY A 46 18.93 0.28 10.87
N GLY A 47 19.86 1.00 10.24
CA GLY A 47 19.91 2.46 10.27
C GLY A 47 19.31 3.14 9.05
N ARG A 48 18.77 2.37 8.09
CA ARG A 48 18.25 2.89 6.82
C ARG A 48 16.92 2.23 6.51
N GLY A 49 15.87 3.02 6.37
CA GLY A 49 14.54 2.43 6.20
C GLY A 49 13.39 3.42 6.17
N TYR A 50 12.19 2.85 6.06
CA TYR A 50 10.95 3.60 6.02
C TYR A 50 10.03 3.19 7.16
N GLU A 51 9.28 4.15 7.65
CA GLU A 51 8.09 3.92 8.46
C GLU A 51 6.88 4.45 7.68
N ILE A 52 5.92 3.59 7.38
CA ILE A 52 4.74 3.91 6.59
C ILE A 52 3.49 3.64 7.42
N VAL A 53 2.65 4.65 7.57
CA VAL A 53 1.29 4.51 8.13
C VAL A 53 0.31 4.48 6.97
N ALA A 54 -0.37 3.35 6.79
CA ALA A 54 -1.29 3.13 5.67
C ALA A 54 -2.36 2.08 6.00
N PRO A 55 -3.51 2.10 5.31
CA PRO A 55 -4.46 1.00 5.37
C PRO A 55 -3.95 -0.19 4.56
N LEU A 56 -3.93 -1.36 5.20
CA LEU A 56 -3.65 -2.63 4.53
C LEU A 56 -4.89 -3.51 4.51
N GLY A 57 -5.10 -4.20 3.40
CA GLY A 57 -6.09 -5.25 3.25
C GLY A 57 -5.76 -6.51 4.06
N PRO A 58 -6.67 -7.50 4.08
CA PRO A 58 -6.48 -8.74 4.84
C PRO A 58 -5.31 -9.60 4.34
N ASP A 59 -4.84 -9.35 3.13
CA ASP A 59 -3.70 -9.99 2.48
C ASP A 59 -2.39 -9.19 2.61
N GLY A 60 -2.41 -8.06 3.32
CA GLY A 60 -1.24 -7.21 3.55
C GLY A 60 -0.94 -6.22 2.42
N HIS A 61 -1.74 -6.15 1.35
CA HIS A 61 -1.57 -5.14 0.31
C HIS A 61 -2.17 -3.79 0.72
N LEU A 62 -1.69 -2.69 0.12
CA LEU A 62 -2.28 -1.37 0.33
C LEU A 62 -3.72 -1.32 -0.17
N ASP A 63 -4.64 -0.89 0.69
CA ASP A 63 -6.04 -0.73 0.32
C ASP A 63 -6.28 0.68 -0.26
N ALA A 64 -6.38 0.75 -1.60
CA ALA A 64 -6.63 2.00 -2.30
C ALA A 64 -8.00 2.63 -1.97
N THR A 65 -9.00 1.82 -1.62
CA THR A 65 -10.34 2.34 -1.28
C THR A 65 -10.27 2.99 0.09
N LEU A 66 -9.76 2.28 1.08
CA LEU A 66 -9.63 2.79 2.43
C LEU A 66 -8.62 3.93 2.54
N TRP A 67 -7.60 3.93 1.68
CA TRP A 67 -6.66 5.05 1.57
C TRP A 67 -7.38 6.35 1.20
N ARG A 68 -8.34 6.34 0.27
CA ARG A 68 -9.06 7.58 -0.09
C ARG A 68 -9.78 8.20 1.10
N GLU A 69 -10.32 7.35 1.97
CA GLU A 69 -11.05 7.75 3.18
C GLU A 69 -10.12 8.23 4.31
N THR A 70 -8.88 7.71 4.34
CA THR A 70 -7.94 7.91 5.46
C THR A 70 -6.64 8.61 5.05
N ARG A 71 -6.56 9.17 3.83
CA ARG A 71 -5.35 9.76 3.24
C ARG A 71 -4.67 10.81 4.11
N ASP A 72 -5.46 11.56 4.89
CA ASP A 72 -4.95 12.62 5.76
C ASP A 72 -4.12 12.07 6.93
N HIS A 73 -4.31 10.79 7.26
CA HIS A 73 -3.54 10.07 8.26
C HIS A 73 -2.44 9.19 7.65
N CYS A 74 -2.45 8.99 6.33
CA CYS A 74 -1.44 8.20 5.64
C CYS A 74 -0.14 9.00 5.52
N ARG A 75 0.93 8.50 6.14
CA ARG A 75 2.21 9.21 6.29
C ARG A 75 3.37 8.26 6.06
N ALA A 76 4.48 8.80 5.58
CA ALA A 76 5.73 8.09 5.44
C ALA A 76 6.86 8.89 6.09
N ARG A 77 7.81 8.17 6.69
CA ARG A 77 9.06 8.71 7.21
C ARG A 77 10.21 7.89 6.67
N ARG A 78 11.19 8.55 6.07
CA ARG A 78 12.44 7.97 5.59
C ARG A 78 13.54 8.32 6.60
N PHE A 79 14.23 7.33 7.15
CA PHE A 79 15.27 7.53 8.17
C PHE A 79 16.59 6.88 7.78
N TRP A 80 17.67 7.67 7.77
CA TRP A 80 19.03 7.24 7.43
C TRP A 80 19.94 7.74 8.56
N ILE A 81 20.63 6.86 9.28
CA ILE A 81 21.58 7.28 10.33
C ILE A 81 22.61 8.23 9.71
N GLY A 82 22.73 9.42 10.28
CA GLY A 82 23.62 10.49 9.80
C GLY A 82 22.95 11.50 8.86
N GLU A 83 21.70 11.29 8.46
CA GLU A 83 20.87 12.24 7.71
C GLU A 83 19.66 12.68 8.55
N CYS A 84 19.09 13.84 8.21
CA CYS A 84 17.79 14.21 8.76
C CYS A 84 16.69 13.34 8.16
N ASP A 85 15.72 12.94 8.99
CA ASP A 85 14.55 12.21 8.53
C ASP A 85 13.75 13.03 7.51
N ARG A 86 13.31 12.39 6.43
CA ARG A 86 12.38 12.99 5.47
C ARG A 86 10.96 12.50 5.76
N HIS A 87 10.01 13.42 5.84
CA HIS A 87 8.61 13.12 6.14
C HIS A 87 7.73 13.46 4.94
N GLY A 88 6.82 12.56 4.60
CA GLY A 88 5.95 12.70 3.45
C GLY A 88 4.57 12.09 3.66
N ARG A 89 3.75 12.16 2.62
CA ARG A 89 2.41 11.56 2.55
C ARG A 89 2.45 10.36 1.62
N LEU A 90 1.73 9.30 1.98
CA LEU A 90 1.50 8.21 1.04
C LEU A 90 0.38 8.62 0.09
N VAL A 91 0.67 8.66 -1.21
CA VAL A 91 -0.24 9.05 -2.28
C VAL A 91 -0.51 7.86 -3.18
N HIS A 92 -1.77 7.68 -3.58
CA HIS A 92 -2.15 6.71 -4.59
C HIS A 92 -2.56 7.44 -5.87
N ARG A 93 -1.89 7.14 -6.98
CA ARG A 93 -2.28 7.60 -8.31
C ARG A 93 -2.94 6.45 -9.05
N ALA A 94 -4.18 6.67 -9.49
CA ALA A 94 -4.84 5.75 -10.40
C ALA A 94 -4.04 5.67 -11.70
N GLY A 95 -3.74 4.46 -12.16
CA GLY A 95 -2.90 4.23 -13.32
C GLY A 95 -3.67 4.11 -14.63
N GLY A 96 -2.97 4.37 -15.73
CA GLY A 96 -3.33 3.93 -17.08
C GLY A 96 -2.83 2.50 -17.34
N GLU A 97 -2.32 2.22 -18.54
CA GLU A 97 -1.88 0.88 -18.99
C GLU A 97 -0.88 0.18 -18.06
N GLY A 98 -0.07 0.95 -17.30
CA GLY A 98 0.92 0.45 -16.33
C GLY A 98 0.39 0.11 -14.93
N GLY A 99 -0.91 0.26 -14.69
CA GLY A 99 -1.53 0.00 -13.39
C GLY A 99 -1.32 1.11 -12.35
N ALA A 100 -2.07 1.04 -11.26
CA ALA A 100 -2.04 2.05 -10.21
C ALA A 100 -0.68 2.08 -9.49
N THR A 101 -0.27 3.27 -9.06
CA THR A 101 1.04 3.52 -8.48
C THR A 101 0.92 4.23 -7.15
N TRP A 102 1.82 3.90 -6.23
CA TRP A 102 1.89 4.51 -4.90
C TRP A 102 3.12 5.40 -4.82
N LEU A 103 3.02 6.50 -4.09
CA LEU A 103 4.04 7.54 -4.04
C LEU A 103 4.26 7.96 -2.60
N ILE A 104 5.50 8.26 -2.25
CA ILE A 104 5.79 9.04 -1.05
C ILE A 104 6.05 10.46 -1.53
N ASP A 105 5.14 11.36 -1.22
CA ASP A 105 5.27 12.76 -1.54
C ASP A 105 5.88 13.50 -0.36
N TYR A 106 7.12 14.00 -0.52
CA TYR A 106 7.85 14.75 0.50
C TYR A 106 7.60 16.26 0.44
N ASP A 107 7.01 16.78 -0.65
CA ASP A 107 6.77 18.21 -0.79
C ASP A 107 5.36 18.57 -0.27
N ASN A 108 5.21 19.78 0.26
CA ASN A 108 3.92 20.37 0.62
C ASN A 108 3.68 21.69 -0.14
N ARG A 109 4.50 22.00 -1.15
CA ARG A 109 4.55 23.29 -1.86
C ARG A 109 4.50 23.21 -3.39
N THR A 110 4.78 22.07 -4.02
CA THR A 110 4.71 21.93 -5.48
C THR A 110 4.11 20.60 -5.94
N ASP A 111 3.20 20.65 -6.91
CA ASP A 111 2.70 19.51 -7.71
C ASP A 111 3.72 19.08 -8.80
N GLU A 112 4.98 19.53 -8.73
CA GLU A 112 5.98 19.22 -9.76
C GLU A 112 6.35 17.73 -9.73
N ASP A 113 6.18 17.12 -10.90
CA ASP A 113 5.72 15.75 -11.11
C ASP A 113 6.87 14.76 -11.36
N ASP A 114 8.03 14.97 -10.73
CA ASP A 114 9.27 14.23 -11.03
C ASP A 114 9.78 13.36 -9.87
N GLU A 115 8.92 13.02 -8.90
CA GLU A 115 9.22 11.92 -7.97
C GLU A 115 8.73 10.60 -8.61
N PRO A 116 9.63 9.66 -8.99
CA PRO A 116 9.23 8.41 -9.61
C PRO A 116 8.30 7.61 -8.72
N GLY A 117 7.16 7.23 -9.31
CA GLY A 117 6.20 6.26 -8.79
C GLY A 117 6.83 5.01 -8.19
N TYR A 118 6.44 4.65 -6.97
CA TYR A 118 6.79 3.41 -6.30
C TYR A 118 5.66 2.37 -6.46
N ARG A 119 5.97 1.14 -6.89
CA ARG A 119 4.95 0.09 -7.06
C ARG A 119 4.67 -0.67 -5.77
N LEU A 120 4.35 0.05 -4.69
CA LEU A 120 4.07 -0.56 -3.38
C LEU A 120 2.81 -1.44 -3.37
N GLY A 121 1.83 -1.13 -4.21
CA GLY A 121 0.53 -1.82 -4.24
C GLY A 121 0.59 -3.28 -4.70
N THR A 122 1.66 -3.67 -5.39
CA THR A 122 1.92 -5.05 -5.83
C THR A 122 2.61 -5.91 -4.78
N HIS A 123 3.13 -5.31 -3.71
CA HIS A 123 3.82 -6.03 -2.65
C HIS A 123 2.95 -6.10 -1.39
N ALA A 124 2.89 -7.28 -0.78
CA ALA A 124 2.28 -7.46 0.52
C ALA A 124 3.23 -6.97 1.62
N PHE A 125 2.74 -6.12 2.51
CA PHE A 125 3.44 -5.68 3.71
C PHE A 125 3.23 -6.70 4.82
N VAL A 126 3.90 -7.85 4.70
CA VAL A 126 3.89 -8.92 5.69
C VAL A 126 5.30 -9.03 6.28
N GLU A 127 5.40 -9.15 7.61
CA GLU A 127 6.71 -9.28 8.27
C GLU A 127 7.55 -10.41 7.65
N GLY A 128 8.80 -10.11 7.31
CA GLY A 128 9.67 -11.04 6.61
C GLY A 128 9.75 -10.83 5.10
N GLU A 129 8.70 -10.30 4.47
CA GLU A 129 8.65 -10.06 3.03
C GLU A 129 9.51 -8.88 2.58
N TYR A 130 9.69 -8.76 1.26
CA TYR A 130 10.54 -7.75 0.65
C TYR A 130 9.76 -6.82 -0.28
N VAL A 131 10.14 -5.55 -0.23
CA VAL A 131 9.54 -4.46 -1.00
C VAL A 131 10.65 -3.65 -1.65
N SER A 132 10.55 -3.40 -2.96
CA SER A 132 11.47 -2.51 -3.67
C SER A 132 10.96 -1.07 -3.65
N ILE A 133 11.86 -0.14 -3.36
CA ILE A 133 11.57 1.29 -3.30
C ILE A 133 12.67 2.02 -4.09
N ARG A 134 12.26 2.84 -5.07
CA ARG A 134 13.14 3.60 -5.95
C ARG A 134 13.32 5.03 -5.47
N ASP A 135 14.47 5.36 -4.87
CA ASP A 135 14.70 6.71 -4.35
C ASP A 135 14.59 7.76 -5.46
N ALA A 136 13.84 8.83 -5.20
CA ALA A 136 13.58 9.88 -6.17
C ALA A 136 14.78 10.78 -6.48
N GLY A 137 15.72 10.91 -5.53
CA GLY A 137 16.88 11.77 -5.70
C GLY A 137 17.95 11.16 -6.60
N ASP A 138 18.23 9.87 -6.45
CA ASP A 138 19.26 9.16 -7.23
C ASP A 138 18.70 8.16 -8.25
N GLY A 139 17.38 7.94 -8.26
CA GLY A 139 16.72 6.98 -9.15
C GLY A 139 17.02 5.51 -8.83
N THR A 140 17.74 5.21 -7.75
CA THR A 140 18.22 3.86 -7.40
C THR A 140 17.13 3.07 -6.71
N GLU A 141 16.84 1.89 -7.26
CA GLU A 141 15.97 0.91 -6.62
C GLU A 141 16.73 0.16 -5.52
N ARG A 142 16.13 0.14 -4.32
CA ARG A 142 16.66 -0.56 -3.15
C ARG A 142 15.59 -1.50 -2.62
N THR A 143 16.01 -2.70 -2.22
CA THR A 143 15.12 -3.68 -1.59
C THR A 143 15.13 -3.46 -0.07
N PHE A 144 13.95 -3.47 0.52
CA PHE A 144 13.74 -3.38 1.96
C PHE A 144 12.99 -4.60 2.45
N ARG A 145 13.32 -5.07 3.64
CA ARG A 145 12.56 -6.11 4.34
C ARG A 145 11.51 -5.46 5.22
N VAL A 146 10.30 -6.00 5.23
CA VAL A 146 9.27 -5.66 6.21
C VAL A 146 9.70 -6.22 7.56
N ALA A 147 10.18 -5.36 8.43
CA ALA A 147 10.70 -5.75 9.75
C ALA A 147 9.62 -5.80 10.82
N HIS A 148 8.61 -4.93 10.72
CA HIS A 148 7.51 -4.92 11.67
C HIS A 148 6.22 -4.36 11.08
N VAL A 149 5.07 -4.94 11.45
CA VAL A 149 3.74 -4.44 11.11
C VAL A 149 2.90 -4.38 12.37
N SER A 150 2.34 -3.22 12.68
CA SER A 150 1.52 -3.01 13.87
C SER A 150 0.30 -2.14 13.57
N ARG A 151 -0.82 -2.41 14.23
CA ARG A 151 -2.00 -1.54 14.15
C ARG A 151 -1.70 -0.22 14.85
N VAL A 152 -2.11 0.90 14.26
CA VAL A 152 -2.10 2.20 14.93
C VAL A 152 -3.50 2.69 15.19
N GLU A 153 -3.70 3.29 16.37
CA GLU A 153 -4.90 4.07 16.62
C GLU A 153 -4.74 5.44 15.96
N ALA A 154 -5.57 5.73 14.98
CA ALA A 154 -5.69 7.09 14.47
C ALA A 154 -6.34 7.93 15.58
N ARG A 155 -5.53 8.70 16.32
CA ARG A 155 -6.07 9.76 17.18
C ARG A 155 -6.59 10.87 16.27
N ILE A 156 -7.88 10.84 15.98
CA ILE A 156 -8.58 11.95 15.32
C ILE A 156 -8.51 13.13 16.29
N LYS A 157 -7.72 14.16 15.98
CA LYS A 157 -7.77 15.41 16.74
C LYS A 157 -9.17 16.00 16.56
N SER A 158 -9.88 16.14 17.68
CA SER A 158 -11.18 16.82 17.80
C SER A 158 -11.04 18.32 17.58
#